data_AF-A0A5C3L486-F1
#
_entry.id   AF-A0A5C3L486-F1
#
_cell.length_a   1.000
_cell.length_b   1.000
_cell.length_c   1.000
_cell.angle_alpha   90.00
_cell.angle_beta   90.00
_cell.angle_gamma   90.00
#
_symmetry.space_group_name_H-M   'P 1'
#
loop_
_entity.id
_entity.type
_entity.pdbx_description
1 polymer ?
#
loop_
_entity_poly.entity_id
_entity_poly.type
_entity_poly.pdbx_seq_one_letter_code
_entity_poly.pdbx_strand_id
1 'polypeptide(L)'
;MSQHSAPVWFQIVDSQPSTPSSDASPTNGLSTDIPVLDESQGSLPYHLRIPNYLIPTIERKFPSPKLLKGWVATWCKHHVDPEGLSPGEPESYLKLFEERLLQAPLSETTMTGTGLPNTITFPTMYTTLKGPILLELVSITDVGISPFLLEEFRLRRENEMLSHLKGAADSPTLDTSYTSLAAIRSKLTPYPRCVLKFLFTDGFKKVEAFEQEFLPHFALGLTPLGCKVLLCDVAIFGGKMFIERANVKFIGGNGDTDATQDSKLQQIHYDRMEEDSKIISTNYYANVDTLYSSY
;
A
#
# COMPACT_ATOMS: atom_id res chain seq x y z
N MET A 1 54.89 10.31 6.30
CA MET A 1 54.42 11.62 5.79
C MET A 1 53.85 11.39 4.40
N SER A 2 52.53 11.24 4.28
CA SER A 2 51.85 11.19 2.99
C SER A 2 50.54 11.95 3.12
N GLN A 3 50.31 12.84 2.17
CA GLN A 3 49.42 13.98 2.26
C GLN A 3 47.98 13.58 1.93
N HIS A 4 47.05 14.10 2.71
CA HIS A 4 45.62 14.08 2.45
C HIS A 4 45.28 15.04 1.31
N SER A 5 44.66 14.53 0.24
CA SER A 5 43.99 15.33 -0.77
C SER A 5 42.49 15.36 -0.48
N ALA A 6 41.95 16.55 -0.21
CA ALA A 6 40.52 16.81 -0.07
C ALA A 6 39.89 17.06 -1.47
N PRO A 7 38.61 16.71 -1.70
CA PRO A 7 37.92 17.05 -2.93
C PRO A 7 37.43 18.50 -2.93
N VAL A 8 37.60 19.13 -4.07
CA VAL A 8 37.16 20.48 -4.44
C VAL A 8 35.64 20.51 -4.61
N TRP A 9 34.96 21.40 -3.89
CA TRP A 9 33.54 21.67 -4.05
C TRP A 9 33.31 22.68 -5.19
N PHE A 10 32.45 22.33 -6.15
CA PHE A 10 31.96 23.25 -7.17
C PHE A 10 30.89 24.18 -6.58
N GLN A 11 31.13 25.50 -6.67
CA GLN A 11 30.12 26.54 -6.45
C GLN A 11 29.19 26.59 -7.67
N ILE A 12 27.88 26.42 -7.44
CA ILE A 12 26.84 26.77 -8.41
C ILE A 12 26.34 28.18 -8.07
N VAL A 13 26.37 29.04 -9.07
CA VAL A 13 26.01 30.45 -9.02
C VAL A 13 24.49 30.60 -9.15
N ASP A 14 23.90 31.37 -8.24
CA ASP A 14 22.50 31.80 -8.26
C ASP A 14 22.15 32.60 -9.51
N SER A 15 21.00 32.32 -10.10
CA SER A 15 20.36 33.18 -11.10
C SER A 15 18.83 33.05 -11.03
N GLN A 16 18.21 33.99 -10.30
CA GLN A 16 16.88 34.55 -10.57
C GLN A 16 17.10 35.82 -11.44
N PRO A 17 16.13 36.42 -12.18
CA PRO A 17 14.68 36.45 -11.92
C PRO A 17 13.77 36.51 -13.19
N SER A 18 12.45 36.53 -12.98
CA SER A 18 11.53 37.65 -13.32
C SER A 18 10.08 37.20 -13.55
N THR A 19 9.18 37.86 -12.82
CA THR A 19 7.73 37.89 -13.02
C THR A 19 7.36 38.86 -14.13
N PRO A 20 6.20 38.66 -14.77
CA PRO A 20 5.38 39.81 -15.16
C PRO A 20 3.98 39.76 -14.53
N SER A 21 3.56 40.96 -14.16
CA SER A 21 2.28 41.37 -13.59
C SER A 21 1.21 41.62 -14.66
N SER A 22 -0.03 41.45 -14.19
CA SER A 22 -1.26 42.25 -14.42
C SER A 22 -2.08 42.16 -15.73
N ASP A 23 -3.39 42.25 -15.46
CA ASP A 23 -4.52 42.74 -16.27
C ASP A 23 -5.52 41.65 -16.71
N ALA A 24 -6.84 41.84 -16.70
CA ALA A 24 -7.81 42.65 -15.95
C ALA A 24 -9.22 42.19 -16.46
N SER A 25 -10.13 41.82 -15.55
CA SER A 25 -11.63 41.85 -15.70
C SER A 25 -12.30 40.97 -16.80
N PRO A 26 -13.62 40.61 -16.72
CA PRO A 26 -14.70 41.24 -15.97
C PRO A 26 -15.61 40.31 -15.13
N THR A 27 -16.37 40.99 -14.28
CA THR A 27 -17.46 40.56 -13.41
C THR A 27 -18.60 39.87 -14.16
N ASN A 28 -18.98 38.67 -13.71
CA ASN A 28 -20.32 38.12 -13.92
C ASN A 28 -20.92 37.78 -12.56
N GLY A 29 -21.95 38.54 -12.19
CA GLY A 29 -22.74 38.29 -11.00
C GLY A 29 -23.61 37.05 -11.19
N LEU A 30 -23.47 36.09 -10.28
CA LEU A 30 -24.50 35.13 -9.97
C LEU A 30 -24.68 35.13 -8.45
N SER A 31 -25.79 35.72 -8.02
CA SER A 31 -26.31 35.66 -6.67
C SER A 31 -26.59 34.19 -6.33
N THR A 32 -25.85 33.65 -5.37
CA THR A 32 -26.27 32.44 -4.65
C THR A 32 -26.23 32.79 -3.18
N ASP A 33 -27.42 32.88 -2.60
CA ASP A 33 -27.62 33.00 -1.16
C ASP A 33 -27.00 31.77 -0.49
N ILE A 34 -25.78 31.92 0.03
CA ILE A 34 -25.19 30.96 0.94
C ILE A 34 -25.78 31.27 2.32
N PRO A 35 -26.50 30.33 2.95
CA PRO A 35 -26.92 30.51 4.33
C PRO A 35 -25.66 30.62 5.19
N VAL A 36 -25.48 31.80 5.79
CA VAL A 36 -24.54 32.02 6.88
C VAL A 36 -24.93 31.05 7.99
N LEU A 37 -24.16 29.98 8.13
CA LEU A 37 -24.28 29.09 9.28
C LEU A 37 -23.76 29.85 10.49
N ASP A 38 -24.72 30.25 11.32
CA ASP A 38 -24.56 30.80 12.64
C ASP A 38 -23.68 29.87 13.49
N GLU A 39 -22.43 30.29 13.75
CA GLU A 39 -21.47 29.61 14.64
C GLU A 39 -21.78 29.84 16.13
N SER A 40 -23.00 30.25 16.50
CA SER A 40 -23.39 30.41 17.90
C SER A 40 -24.19 29.21 18.43
N GLN A 41 -23.53 28.48 19.34
CA GLN A 41 -24.15 27.67 20.40
C GLN A 41 -24.97 26.43 20.00
N GLY A 42 -24.32 25.48 19.32
CA GLY A 42 -24.68 24.07 19.40
C GLY A 42 -23.69 23.32 20.29
N SER A 43 -23.97 23.19 21.59
CA SER A 43 -23.26 22.24 22.46
C SER A 43 -23.35 20.85 21.85
N LEU A 44 -22.25 20.34 21.27
CA LEU A 44 -22.16 18.95 20.82
C LEU A 44 -22.62 18.03 21.96
N PRO A 45 -23.61 17.15 21.74
CA PRO A 45 -24.18 16.34 22.81
C PRO A 45 -23.09 15.42 23.38
N TYR A 46 -22.90 15.52 24.70
CA TYR A 46 -22.20 14.58 25.60
C TYR A 46 -21.04 13.81 24.95
N HIS A 47 -19.91 14.49 24.88
CA HIS A 47 -18.53 13.99 24.92
C HIS A 47 -18.39 12.50 24.66
N LEU A 48 -18.16 12.20 23.40
CA LEU A 48 -17.63 10.93 23.01
C LEU A 48 -16.21 10.77 23.54
N ARG A 49 -16.08 10.24 24.76
CA ARG A 49 -14.80 10.16 25.45
C ARG A 49 -14.05 8.94 24.93
N ILE A 50 -13.07 9.17 24.05
CA ILE A 50 -12.09 8.14 23.69
C ILE A 50 -11.47 7.66 25.01
N PRO A 51 -11.52 6.35 25.31
CA PRO A 51 -10.90 5.84 26.52
C PRO A 51 -9.41 6.22 26.57
N ASN A 52 -8.96 6.79 27.69
CA ASN A 52 -7.60 7.35 27.80
C ASN A 52 -6.49 6.31 27.56
N TYR A 53 -6.79 5.01 27.71
CA TYR A 53 -5.85 3.92 27.48
C TYR A 53 -5.75 3.48 26.01
N LEU A 54 -6.75 3.79 25.17
CA LEU A 54 -6.90 3.22 23.82
C LEU A 54 -5.74 3.63 22.90
N ILE A 55 -5.63 4.93 22.63
CA ILE A 55 -4.60 5.48 21.72
C ILE A 55 -3.19 5.13 22.21
N PRO A 56 -2.81 5.38 23.49
CA PRO A 56 -1.46 5.06 23.95
C PRO A 56 -1.10 3.57 23.85
N THR A 57 -2.07 2.67 24.03
CA THR A 57 -1.83 1.23 23.93
C THR A 57 -1.63 0.81 22.47
N ILE A 58 -2.44 1.32 21.56
CA ILE A 58 -2.32 1.02 20.13
C ILE A 58 -1.06 1.65 19.55
N GLU A 59 -0.75 2.91 19.87
CA GLU A 59 0.48 3.57 19.41
C GLU A 59 1.75 2.95 19.99
N ARG A 60 1.68 2.21 21.11
CA ARG A 60 2.81 1.41 21.57
C ARG A 60 3.07 0.20 20.67
N LYS A 61 2.01 -0.37 20.10
CA LYS A 61 2.08 -1.53 19.20
C LYS A 61 2.37 -1.13 17.76
N PHE A 62 1.80 -0.02 17.32
CA PHE A 62 1.93 0.57 15.98
C PHE A 62 2.31 2.06 16.11
N PRO A 63 3.60 2.39 16.32
CA PRO A 63 4.03 3.75 16.63
C PRO A 63 3.87 4.77 15.51
N SER A 64 3.88 4.29 14.27
CA SER A 64 3.81 5.08 13.04
C SER A 64 3.04 4.30 11.97
N PRO A 65 2.17 4.94 11.16
CA PRO A 65 1.70 6.33 11.30
C PRO A 65 0.83 6.55 12.54
N LYS A 66 0.62 7.83 12.91
CA LYS A 66 -0.27 8.22 14.00
C LYS A 66 -1.73 8.08 13.59
N LEU A 67 -2.57 7.71 14.55
CA LEU A 67 -4.01 7.50 14.30
C LEU A 67 -4.75 8.83 14.13
N LEU A 68 -5.70 8.84 13.19
CA LEU A 68 -6.60 9.96 12.99
C LEU A 68 -7.63 10.00 14.12
N LYS A 69 -7.51 10.99 15.02
CA LYS A 69 -8.39 11.13 16.21
C LYS A 69 -9.88 11.15 15.88
N GLY A 70 -10.26 11.78 14.76
CA GLY A 70 -11.65 11.83 14.29
C GLY A 70 -12.20 10.45 13.92
N TRP A 71 -11.37 9.59 13.30
CA TRP A 71 -11.73 8.21 13.00
C TRP A 71 -11.89 7.39 14.29
N VAL A 72 -10.94 7.51 15.23
CA VAL A 72 -11.01 6.83 16.54
C VAL A 72 -12.27 7.23 17.30
N ALA A 73 -12.58 8.52 17.37
CA ALA A 73 -13.82 9.00 17.99
C ALA A 73 -15.03 8.38 17.28
N THR A 74 -15.10 8.45 15.95
CA THR A 74 -16.21 7.86 15.20
C THR A 74 -16.38 6.38 15.49
N TRP A 75 -15.30 5.61 15.53
CA TRP A 75 -15.37 4.19 15.87
C TRP A 75 -15.89 3.98 17.30
N CYS A 76 -15.34 4.70 18.29
CA CYS A 76 -15.83 4.63 19.67
C CYS A 76 -17.34 4.92 19.75
N LYS A 77 -17.86 5.86 18.95
CA LYS A 77 -19.28 6.26 19.01
C LYS A 77 -20.21 5.10 18.69
N HIS A 78 -19.83 4.31 17.71
CA HIS A 78 -20.65 3.21 17.20
C HIS A 78 -20.49 1.92 18.01
N HIS A 79 -19.48 1.82 18.88
CA HIS A 79 -19.15 0.59 19.61
C HIS A 79 -19.16 0.76 21.13
N VAL A 80 -19.42 1.97 21.65
CA VAL A 80 -19.49 2.25 23.10
C VAL A 80 -20.90 2.09 23.68
N ASP A 81 -21.94 1.83 22.88
CA ASP A 81 -23.33 1.73 23.39
C ASP A 81 -24.23 0.60 22.83
N PRO A 82 -24.06 0.03 21.61
CA PRO A 82 -25.05 -0.94 21.10
C PRO A 82 -24.83 -2.41 21.50
N GLU A 83 -23.64 -2.81 21.99
CA GLU A 83 -23.32 -4.23 22.30
C GLU A 83 -23.15 -4.54 23.81
N GLY A 84 -23.32 -3.56 24.70
CA GLY A 84 -23.11 -3.77 26.14
C GLY A 84 -21.64 -3.98 26.54
N LEU A 85 -20.70 -3.79 25.62
CA LEU A 85 -19.26 -3.70 25.90
C LEU A 85 -18.98 -2.41 26.69
N SER A 86 -19.16 -2.50 28.00
CA SER A 86 -18.68 -1.46 28.90
C SER A 86 -17.14 -1.35 28.77
N PRO A 87 -16.57 -0.15 28.86
CA PRO A 87 -15.13 0.06 29.06
C PRO A 87 -14.52 -0.69 30.27
N GLY A 88 -15.35 -1.41 31.05
CA GLY A 88 -14.94 -2.31 32.13
C GLY A 88 -14.14 -3.54 31.69
N GLU A 89 -14.12 -3.91 30.40
CA GLU A 89 -13.22 -4.94 29.84
C GLU A 89 -12.25 -4.34 28.79
N PRO A 90 -11.16 -3.68 29.22
CA PRO A 90 -10.24 -2.98 28.33
C PRO A 90 -9.63 -3.87 27.23
N GLU A 91 -9.37 -5.14 27.52
CA GLU A 91 -8.70 -6.07 26.60
C GLU A 91 -9.59 -6.46 25.42
N SER A 92 -10.84 -6.87 25.68
CA SER A 92 -11.83 -7.19 24.65
C SER A 92 -12.06 -6.01 23.71
N TYR A 93 -12.18 -4.80 24.28
CA TYR A 93 -12.37 -3.56 23.53
C TYR A 93 -11.14 -3.19 22.67
N LEU A 94 -9.93 -3.34 23.23
CA LEU A 94 -8.67 -3.12 22.50
C LEU A 94 -8.51 -4.09 21.34
N LYS A 95 -8.86 -5.36 21.54
CA LYS A 95 -8.79 -6.40 20.51
C LYS A 95 -9.73 -6.07 19.36
N LEU A 96 -10.99 -5.71 19.64
CA LEU A 96 -11.95 -5.34 18.61
C LEU A 96 -11.51 -4.09 17.83
N PHE A 97 -10.97 -3.09 18.54
CA PHE A 97 -10.42 -1.90 17.90
C PHE A 97 -9.24 -2.22 16.98
N GLU A 98 -8.33 -3.08 17.45
CA GLU A 98 -7.18 -3.52 16.66
C GLU A 98 -7.63 -4.28 15.41
N GLU A 99 -8.54 -5.24 15.55
CA GLU A 99 -9.10 -5.97 14.41
C GLU A 99 -9.69 -5.02 13.38
N ARG A 100 -10.44 -4.01 13.84
CA ARG A 100 -11.02 -3.01 12.96
C ARG A 100 -9.96 -2.14 12.28
N LEU A 101 -8.93 -1.72 13.01
CA LEU A 101 -7.81 -0.96 12.46
C LEU A 101 -7.09 -1.74 11.35
N LEU A 102 -6.87 -3.04 11.55
CA LEU A 102 -6.19 -3.90 10.58
C LEU A 102 -7.03 -4.18 9.32
N GLN A 103 -8.36 -4.11 9.43
CA GLN A 103 -9.29 -4.24 8.30
C GLN A 103 -9.52 -2.94 7.53
N ALA A 104 -9.32 -1.78 8.15
CA ALA A 104 -9.56 -0.50 7.52
C ALA A 104 -8.37 -0.05 6.64
N PRO A 105 -8.61 0.73 5.56
CA PRO A 105 -7.54 1.38 4.81
C PRO A 105 -6.75 2.35 5.69
N LEU A 106 -5.42 2.35 5.58
CA LEU A 106 -4.59 3.30 6.34
C LEU A 106 -4.88 4.76 5.96
N SER A 107 -5.36 5.02 4.73
CA SER A 107 -5.75 6.36 4.26
C SER A 107 -6.90 6.98 5.07
N GLU A 108 -7.73 6.15 5.71
CA GLU A 108 -8.88 6.61 6.51
C GLU A 108 -8.57 6.66 8.00
N THR A 109 -7.63 5.82 8.46
CA THR A 109 -7.37 5.61 9.89
C THR A 109 -6.19 6.38 10.43
N THR A 110 -5.35 6.95 9.56
CA THR A 110 -4.05 7.53 9.94
C THR A 110 -3.94 9.00 9.57
N MET A 111 -2.98 9.68 10.20
CA MET A 111 -2.65 11.07 9.93
C MET A 111 -1.56 11.18 8.85
N THR A 112 -1.82 12.03 7.85
CA THR A 112 -0.83 12.38 6.83
C THR A 112 0.48 12.88 7.44
N GLY A 113 1.61 12.50 6.83
CA GLY A 113 2.95 12.95 7.22
C GLY A 113 3.52 12.30 8.48
N THR A 114 2.83 11.32 9.09
CA THR A 114 3.29 10.66 10.32
C THR A 114 3.81 9.23 10.12
N GLY A 115 3.72 8.72 8.89
CA GLY A 115 4.19 7.42 8.45
C GLY A 115 5.58 7.48 7.81
N LEU A 116 5.61 7.29 6.50
CA LEU A 116 6.84 7.29 5.70
C LEU A 116 7.45 8.70 5.60
N PRO A 117 8.79 8.84 5.63
CA PRO A 117 9.49 10.10 5.37
C PRO A 117 9.13 10.73 4.01
N ASN A 118 9.17 12.06 3.89
CA ASN A 118 8.89 12.75 2.61
C ASN A 118 9.90 12.40 1.50
N THR A 119 11.13 12.09 1.88
CA THR A 119 12.24 11.83 0.95
C THR A 119 12.37 10.36 0.56
N ILE A 120 11.44 9.51 1.01
CA ILE A 120 11.60 8.05 0.94
C ILE A 120 11.70 7.52 -0.49
N THR A 121 11.08 8.21 -1.45
CA THR A 121 11.03 7.82 -2.87
C THR A 121 12.09 8.52 -3.72
N PHE A 122 12.97 9.33 -3.13
CA PHE A 122 13.97 10.06 -3.89
C PHE A 122 15.01 9.11 -4.51
N PRO A 123 15.33 9.21 -5.81
CA PRO A 123 16.30 8.33 -6.47
C PRO A 123 17.71 8.40 -5.90
N THR A 124 18.04 9.47 -5.18
CA THR A 124 19.33 9.68 -4.51
C THR A 124 19.32 9.22 -3.05
N MET A 125 18.21 8.65 -2.56
CA MET A 125 18.07 8.25 -1.17
C MET A 125 18.82 6.94 -0.90
N TYR A 126 19.76 7.01 0.04
CA TYR A 126 20.51 5.88 0.57
C TYR A 126 20.50 5.95 2.09
N THR A 127 19.69 5.09 2.73
CA THR A 127 19.53 5.14 4.19
C THR A 127 18.95 3.84 4.75
N THR A 128 18.71 3.80 6.04
CA THR A 128 17.89 2.79 6.71
C THR A 128 16.59 3.43 7.19
N LEU A 129 15.45 2.88 6.80
CA LEU A 129 14.15 3.24 7.36
C LEU A 129 14.06 2.78 8.81
N LYS A 130 14.20 3.74 9.72
CA LYS A 130 14.03 3.49 11.15
C LYS A 130 12.55 3.27 11.46
N GLY A 131 12.27 2.12 12.09
CA GLY A 131 10.92 1.68 12.44
C GLY A 131 10.79 1.42 13.93
N PRO A 132 9.65 0.84 14.37
CA PRO A 132 8.61 0.19 13.56
C PRO A 132 7.65 1.15 12.81
N ILE A 133 7.35 0.85 11.55
CA ILE A 133 6.33 1.55 10.73
C ILE A 133 5.30 0.55 10.20
N LEU A 134 4.03 0.81 10.49
CA LEU A 134 2.89 0.04 9.99
C LEU A 134 2.57 0.50 8.57
N LEU A 135 2.64 -0.43 7.62
CA LEU A 135 2.32 -0.19 6.22
C LEU A 135 1.25 -1.16 5.75
N GLU A 136 0.57 -0.77 4.69
CA GLU A 136 -0.45 -1.54 4.00
C GLU A 136 0.06 -1.99 2.63
N LEU A 137 -0.16 -3.26 2.30
CA LEU A 137 0.20 -3.84 1.01
C LEU A 137 -0.79 -3.40 -0.07
N VAL A 138 -0.36 -2.56 -1.01
CA VAL A 138 -1.18 -2.08 -2.13
C VAL A 138 -1.16 -3.06 -3.29
N SER A 139 0.01 -3.60 -3.61
CA SER A 139 0.18 -4.59 -4.67
C SER A 139 1.42 -5.45 -4.47
N ILE A 140 1.41 -6.62 -5.09
CA ILE A 140 2.48 -7.62 -5.06
C ILE A 140 2.61 -8.24 -6.47
N THR A 141 3.83 -8.40 -6.97
CA THR A 141 4.11 -9.09 -8.24
C THR A 141 5.48 -9.76 -8.16
N ASP A 142 5.78 -10.74 -9.02
CA ASP A 142 7.10 -11.37 -9.06
C ASP A 142 7.92 -10.82 -10.24
N VAL A 143 8.97 -10.08 -9.95
CA VAL A 143 9.82 -9.44 -10.97
C VAL A 143 10.95 -10.34 -11.48
N GLY A 144 11.22 -11.46 -10.81
CA GLY A 144 12.20 -12.45 -11.28
C GLY A 144 11.64 -13.42 -12.31
N ILE A 145 10.31 -13.43 -12.50
CA ILE A 145 9.62 -14.23 -13.51
C ILE A 145 9.11 -13.34 -14.66
N SER A 146 9.22 -13.84 -15.89
CA SER A 146 8.66 -13.19 -17.08
C SER A 146 7.15 -12.94 -16.92
N PRO A 147 6.65 -11.73 -17.26
CA PRO A 147 5.22 -11.43 -17.12
C PRO A 147 4.34 -12.29 -18.04
N PHE A 148 4.86 -12.76 -19.18
CA PHE A 148 4.18 -13.71 -20.06
C PHE A 148 3.95 -15.08 -19.38
N LEU A 149 4.94 -15.57 -18.64
CA LEU A 149 4.82 -16.82 -17.90
C LEU A 149 3.86 -16.67 -16.70
N LEU A 150 3.90 -15.52 -16.01
CA LEU A 150 2.94 -15.24 -14.95
C LEU A 150 1.50 -15.21 -15.48
N GLU A 151 1.27 -14.65 -16.66
CA GLU A 151 -0.04 -14.64 -17.30
C GLU A 151 -0.50 -16.05 -17.72
N GLU A 152 0.39 -16.89 -18.24
CA GLU A 152 0.09 -18.30 -18.52
C GLU A 152 -0.38 -19.03 -17.24
N PHE A 153 0.33 -18.84 -16.13
CA PHE A 153 -0.05 -19.42 -14.84
C PHE A 153 -1.37 -18.85 -14.31
N ARG A 154 -1.64 -17.55 -14.50
CA ARG A 154 -2.91 -16.92 -14.14
C ARG A 154 -4.07 -17.59 -14.87
N LEU A 155 -3.98 -17.72 -16.19
CA LEU A 155 -4.99 -18.37 -17.03
C LEU A 155 -5.19 -19.83 -16.66
N ARG A 156 -4.11 -20.57 -16.37
CA ARG A 156 -4.20 -21.96 -15.90
C ARG A 156 -4.95 -22.06 -14.57
N ARG A 157 -4.63 -21.20 -13.60
CA ARG A 157 -5.31 -21.15 -12.29
C ARG A 157 -6.79 -20.78 -12.42
N GLU A 158 -7.11 -19.86 -13.33
CA GLU A 158 -8.50 -19.48 -13.62
C GLU A 158 -9.30 -20.68 -14.15
N ASN A 159 -8.72 -21.45 -15.08
CA ASN A 159 -9.34 -22.67 -15.59
C ASN A 159 -9.49 -23.77 -14.52
N GLU A 160 -8.47 -23.96 -13.67
CA GLU A 160 -8.54 -24.87 -12.52
C GLU A 160 -9.66 -24.46 -11.55
N MET A 161 -9.76 -23.18 -11.22
CA MET A 161 -10.80 -22.64 -10.34
C MET A 161 -12.20 -22.88 -10.90
N LEU A 162 -12.42 -22.59 -12.20
CA LEU A 162 -13.70 -22.86 -12.87
C LEU A 162 -14.03 -24.36 -12.86
N SER A 163 -13.02 -25.22 -13.02
CA SER A 163 -13.21 -26.68 -12.99
C SER A 163 -13.63 -27.16 -11.59
N HIS A 164 -13.01 -26.62 -10.53
CA HIS A 164 -13.41 -26.90 -9.15
C HIS A 164 -14.83 -26.42 -8.84
N LEU A 165 -15.21 -25.21 -9.31
CA LEU A 165 -16.54 -24.66 -9.11
C LEU A 165 -17.62 -25.49 -9.84
N LYS A 166 -17.35 -25.96 -11.06
CA LYS A 166 -18.28 -26.84 -11.79
C LYS A 166 -18.50 -28.16 -11.07
N GLY A 167 -17.41 -28.83 -10.65
CA GLY A 167 -17.52 -30.08 -9.88
C GLY A 167 -18.20 -29.89 -8.52
N ALA A 168 -18.10 -28.70 -7.93
CA ALA A 168 -18.81 -28.34 -6.71
C ALA A 168 -20.32 -28.11 -6.93
N ALA A 169 -20.72 -27.52 -8.06
CA ALA A 169 -22.12 -27.26 -8.39
C ALA A 169 -22.95 -28.54 -8.61
N ASP A 170 -22.30 -29.63 -9.01
CA ASP A 170 -22.92 -30.96 -9.13
C ASP A 170 -23.18 -31.61 -7.75
N SER A 171 -22.69 -31.01 -6.66
CA SER A 171 -22.94 -31.44 -5.28
C SER A 171 -23.97 -30.52 -4.61
N PRO A 172 -25.17 -31.03 -4.23
CA PRO A 172 -26.28 -30.21 -3.71
C PRO A 172 -26.04 -29.63 -2.30
N THR A 173 -24.85 -29.77 -1.73
CA THR A 173 -24.52 -29.37 -0.35
C THR A 173 -23.49 -28.25 -0.25
N LEU A 174 -23.00 -27.70 -1.37
CA LEU A 174 -21.92 -26.73 -1.34
C LEU A 174 -22.44 -25.30 -1.23
N ASP A 175 -22.33 -24.78 -0.01
CA ASP A 175 -22.51 -23.37 0.29
C ASP A 175 -21.39 -22.57 -0.41
N THR A 176 -21.76 -21.71 -1.37
CA THR A 176 -20.85 -20.80 -2.11
C THR A 176 -20.37 -19.65 -1.19
N SER A 177 -20.03 -19.97 0.05
CA SER A 177 -19.50 -19.03 1.02
C SER A 177 -18.04 -18.71 0.70
N TYR A 178 -17.57 -17.55 1.18
CA TYR A 178 -16.17 -17.11 1.07
C TYR A 178 -15.17 -18.18 1.56
N THR A 179 -15.54 -18.92 2.60
CA THR A 179 -14.74 -20.04 3.15
C THR A 179 -14.50 -21.15 2.11
N SER A 180 -15.48 -21.42 1.25
CA SER A 180 -15.36 -22.40 0.17
C SER A 180 -14.37 -21.95 -0.92
N LEU A 181 -14.41 -20.67 -1.29
CA LEU A 181 -13.50 -20.11 -2.29
C LEU A 181 -12.04 -20.08 -1.81
N ALA A 182 -11.80 -19.70 -0.56
CA ALA A 182 -10.46 -19.75 0.04
C ALA A 182 -9.89 -21.19 0.06
N ALA A 183 -10.75 -22.17 0.39
CA ALA A 183 -10.36 -23.58 0.37
C ALA A 183 -10.02 -24.07 -1.04
N ILE A 184 -10.78 -23.67 -2.07
CA ILE A 184 -10.47 -23.98 -3.47
C ILE A 184 -9.13 -23.36 -3.87
N ARG A 185 -8.90 -22.07 -3.56
CA ARG A 185 -7.66 -21.34 -3.90
C ARG A 185 -6.41 -21.97 -3.31
N SER A 186 -6.50 -22.52 -2.11
CA SER A 186 -5.39 -23.24 -1.47
C SER A 186 -4.97 -24.51 -2.20
N LYS A 187 -5.83 -25.07 -3.07
CA LYS A 187 -5.57 -26.27 -3.87
C LYS A 187 -5.05 -25.97 -5.28
N LEU A 188 -5.15 -24.71 -5.72
CA LEU A 188 -4.71 -24.29 -7.05
C LEU A 188 -3.18 -24.33 -7.16
N THR A 189 -2.67 -24.63 -8.34
CA THR A 189 -1.22 -24.66 -8.63
C THR A 189 -0.58 -23.32 -8.25
N PRO A 190 0.42 -23.27 -7.34
CA PRO A 190 0.99 -22.00 -6.88
C PRO A 190 1.67 -21.24 -8.03
N TYR A 191 1.66 -19.91 -7.96
CA TYR A 191 2.43 -19.10 -8.90
C TYR A 191 3.93 -19.41 -8.78
N PRO A 192 4.68 -19.42 -9.90
CA PRO A 192 6.13 -19.47 -9.84
C PRO A 192 6.66 -18.25 -9.08
N ARG A 193 7.73 -18.45 -8.31
CA ARG A 193 8.30 -17.41 -7.44
C ARG A 193 9.81 -17.33 -7.60
N CYS A 194 10.31 -16.11 -7.70
CA CYS A 194 11.71 -15.77 -7.73
C CYS A 194 11.99 -14.56 -6.82
N VAL A 195 11.51 -13.37 -7.18
CA VAL A 195 11.71 -12.14 -6.39
C VAL A 195 10.42 -11.32 -6.37
N LEU A 196 9.84 -11.16 -5.19
CA LEU A 196 8.64 -10.33 -5.05
C LEU A 196 8.98 -8.84 -5.04
N LYS A 197 8.25 -8.08 -5.85
CA LYS A 197 8.14 -6.62 -5.76
C LYS A 197 6.82 -6.28 -5.08
N PHE A 198 6.90 -5.42 -4.08
CA PHE A 198 5.77 -4.90 -3.32
C PHE A 198 5.59 -3.41 -3.59
N LEU A 199 4.36 -2.96 -3.48
CA LEU A 199 4.03 -1.55 -3.30
C LEU A 199 3.35 -1.40 -1.94
N PHE A 200 3.99 -0.70 -1.02
CA PHE A 200 3.45 -0.43 0.30
C PHE A 200 2.94 1.00 0.40
N THR A 201 1.98 1.25 1.28
CA THR A 201 1.49 2.59 1.61
C THR A 201 1.39 2.80 3.12
N ASP A 202 1.65 4.03 3.60
CA ASP A 202 1.28 4.46 4.95
C ASP A 202 -0.14 5.04 5.03
N GLY A 203 -0.89 4.96 3.93
CA GLY A 203 -2.20 5.58 3.74
C GLY A 203 -2.16 6.78 2.81
N PHE A 204 -1.02 7.46 2.69
CA PHE A 204 -0.88 8.68 1.89
C PHE A 204 0.27 8.62 0.89
N LYS A 205 1.38 7.98 1.26
CA LYS A 205 2.56 7.80 0.43
C LYS A 205 2.76 6.34 0.11
N LYS A 206 3.19 6.10 -1.13
CA LYS A 206 3.55 4.78 -1.61
C LYS A 206 5.05 4.64 -1.76
N VAL A 207 5.57 3.45 -1.48
CA VAL A 207 6.99 3.12 -1.63
C VAL A 207 7.12 1.72 -2.21
N GLU A 208 8.00 1.58 -3.19
CA GLU A 208 8.34 0.29 -3.76
C GLU A 208 9.28 -0.47 -2.84
N ALA A 209 9.09 -1.78 -2.73
CA ALA A 209 9.98 -2.66 -2.01
C ALA A 209 10.27 -3.93 -2.79
N PHE A 210 11.43 -4.50 -2.53
CA PHE A 210 11.90 -5.73 -3.16
C PHE A 210 12.25 -6.75 -2.09
N GLU A 211 11.89 -7.98 -2.35
CA GLU A 211 12.31 -9.13 -1.58
C GLU A 211 13.80 -9.36 -1.75
N GLN A 212 14.57 -9.18 -0.68
CA GLN A 212 16.00 -9.49 -0.65
C GLN A 212 16.25 -10.93 -0.16
N GLU A 213 15.41 -11.41 0.75
CA GLU A 213 15.40 -12.79 1.24
C GLU A 213 13.99 -13.37 1.18
N PHE A 214 13.87 -14.69 1.04
CA PHE A 214 12.57 -15.36 0.98
C PHE A 214 11.68 -15.07 2.20
N LEU A 215 10.51 -14.46 1.94
CA LEU A 215 9.50 -14.08 2.92
C LEU A 215 8.30 -15.07 2.88
N PRO A 216 8.20 -16.03 3.82
CA PRO A 216 7.24 -17.14 3.73
C PRO A 216 5.77 -16.72 3.79
N HIS A 217 5.46 -15.56 4.36
CA HIS A 217 4.08 -15.05 4.51
C HIS A 217 3.53 -14.36 3.25
N PHE A 218 4.38 -14.12 2.26
CA PHE A 218 4.01 -13.46 1.01
C PHE A 218 3.99 -14.46 -0.13
N ALA A 219 2.89 -14.52 -0.87
CA ALA A 219 2.71 -15.37 -2.04
C ALA A 219 1.70 -14.73 -3.00
N LEU A 220 2.01 -14.72 -4.29
CA LEU A 220 1.10 -14.22 -5.32
C LEU A 220 -0.21 -15.02 -5.35
N GLY A 221 -1.32 -14.33 -5.52
CA GLY A 221 -2.65 -14.93 -5.56
C GLY A 221 -3.13 -15.55 -4.24
N LEU A 222 -2.35 -15.44 -3.15
CA LEU A 222 -2.72 -15.94 -1.82
C LEU A 222 -2.67 -14.84 -0.76
N THR A 223 -1.64 -13.99 -0.77
CA THR A 223 -1.55 -12.88 0.18
C THR A 223 -2.60 -11.83 -0.15
N PRO A 224 -3.49 -11.48 0.81
CA PRO A 224 -4.53 -10.50 0.56
C PRO A 224 -3.95 -9.09 0.41
N LEU A 225 -4.45 -8.33 -0.55
CA LEU A 225 -4.15 -6.90 -0.64
C LEU A 225 -4.85 -6.15 0.51
N GLY A 226 -4.23 -5.05 0.91
CA GLY A 226 -4.63 -4.23 2.05
C GLY A 226 -4.24 -4.81 3.43
N CYS A 227 -3.58 -5.97 3.46
CA CYS A 227 -3.00 -6.49 4.68
C CYS A 227 -1.90 -5.57 5.22
N LYS A 228 -1.70 -5.64 6.53
CA LYS A 228 -0.78 -4.80 7.27
C LYS A 228 0.51 -5.53 7.59
N VAL A 229 1.61 -4.80 7.51
CA VAL A 229 2.96 -5.25 7.82
C VAL A 229 3.65 -4.21 8.69
N LEU A 230 4.50 -4.67 9.60
CA LEU A 230 5.35 -3.80 10.40
C LEU A 230 6.77 -3.92 9.88
N LEU A 231 7.34 -2.80 9.42
CA LEU A 231 8.71 -2.73 8.92
C LEU A 231 9.64 -2.09 9.96
N CYS A 232 10.79 -2.70 10.20
CA CYS A 232 11.81 -2.25 11.15
C CYS A 232 13.20 -2.31 10.53
N ASP A 233 13.93 -1.19 10.54
CA ASP A 233 15.32 -1.12 10.10
C ASP A 233 15.57 -1.63 8.67
N VAL A 234 14.69 -1.24 7.75
CA VAL A 234 14.73 -1.67 6.34
C VAL A 234 15.73 -0.83 5.55
N ALA A 235 16.61 -1.46 4.78
CA ALA A 235 17.55 -0.74 3.93
C ALA A 235 16.84 -0.09 2.73
N ILE A 236 17.29 1.12 2.37
CA ILE A 236 16.77 1.91 1.26
C ILE A 236 17.90 2.28 0.33
N PHE A 237 17.75 1.92 -0.94
CA PHE A 237 18.66 2.29 -2.01
C PHE A 237 17.85 2.83 -3.19
N GLY A 238 18.18 4.04 -3.63
CA GLY A 238 17.53 4.67 -4.77
C GLY A 238 16.01 4.86 -4.60
N GLY A 239 15.58 5.15 -3.38
CA GLY A 239 14.16 5.34 -3.04
C GLY A 239 13.33 4.05 -3.00
N LYS A 240 13.97 2.89 -3.01
CA LYS A 240 13.35 1.56 -2.95
C LYS A 240 13.79 0.84 -1.68
N MET A 241 12.86 0.13 -1.05
CA MET A 241 13.11 -0.68 0.14
C MET A 241 13.58 -2.08 -0.25
N PHE A 242 14.50 -2.65 0.54
CA PHE A 242 14.96 -4.04 0.37
C PHE A 242 14.66 -4.79 1.65
N ILE A 243 13.70 -5.72 1.57
CA ILE A 243 13.08 -6.36 2.72
C ILE A 243 13.69 -7.75 2.91
N GLU A 244 14.23 -7.96 4.11
CA GLU A 244 14.68 -9.24 4.62
C GLU A 244 13.69 -9.77 5.66
N ARG A 245 13.79 -11.06 5.99
CA ARG A 245 12.88 -11.69 6.97
C ARG A 245 12.97 -11.03 8.34
N ALA A 246 14.15 -10.56 8.73
CA ALA A 246 14.39 -9.91 10.02
C ALA A 246 13.69 -8.54 10.15
N ASN A 247 13.43 -7.87 9.02
CA ASN A 247 12.94 -6.49 9.01
C ASN A 247 11.43 -6.37 8.76
N VAL A 248 10.72 -7.49 8.59
CA VAL A 248 9.27 -7.49 8.33
C VAL A 248 8.54 -8.41 9.28
N LYS A 249 7.47 -7.89 9.88
CA LYS A 249 6.50 -8.67 10.62
C LYS A 249 5.15 -8.59 9.92
N PHE A 250 4.66 -9.73 9.44
CA PHE A 250 3.31 -9.83 8.90
C PHE A 250 2.30 -9.71 10.04
N ILE A 251 1.38 -8.73 9.94
CA ILE A 251 0.33 -8.51 10.95
C ILE A 251 -1.00 -9.10 10.49
N GLY A 252 -1.28 -9.06 9.19
CA GLY A 252 -2.53 -9.56 8.60
C GLY A 252 -3.55 -8.45 8.38
N GLY A 253 -4.84 -8.79 8.40
CA GLY A 253 -5.93 -7.89 8.02
C GLY A 253 -6.42 -8.14 6.59
N ASN A 254 -7.64 -7.70 6.29
CA ASN A 254 -8.29 -7.84 5.00
C ASN A 254 -8.63 -6.43 4.50
N GLY A 255 -8.06 -6.00 3.37
CA GLY A 255 -8.44 -4.71 2.79
C GLY A 255 -9.18 -4.81 1.47
N ASP A 256 -8.87 -5.79 0.62
CA ASP A 256 -9.52 -5.95 -0.68
C ASP A 256 -10.28 -7.27 -0.80
N THR A 257 -11.31 -7.24 -1.66
CA THR A 257 -11.97 -8.47 -2.12
C THR A 257 -11.08 -9.20 -3.12
N ASP A 258 -11.26 -10.51 -3.17
CA ASP A 258 -10.61 -11.44 -4.09
C ASP A 258 -10.64 -10.97 -5.57
N ALA A 259 -11.76 -10.41 -6.01
CA ALA A 259 -11.92 -9.91 -7.38
C ALA A 259 -11.04 -8.68 -7.65
N THR A 260 -10.95 -7.76 -6.69
CA THR A 260 -10.10 -6.56 -6.80
C THR A 260 -8.62 -6.95 -6.89
N GLN A 261 -8.21 -7.97 -6.15
CA GLN A 261 -6.84 -8.46 -6.17
C GLN A 261 -6.46 -9.06 -7.54
N ASP A 262 -7.32 -9.91 -8.10
CA ASP A 262 -7.05 -10.55 -9.39
C ASP A 262 -7.01 -9.52 -10.53
N SER A 263 -7.92 -8.53 -10.53
CA SER A 263 -7.89 -7.44 -11.51
C SER A 263 -6.63 -6.57 -11.40
N LYS A 264 -6.17 -6.26 -10.18
CA LYS A 264 -4.91 -5.51 -9.97
C LYS A 264 -3.70 -6.31 -10.44
N LEU A 265 -3.65 -7.61 -10.15
CA LEU A 265 -2.57 -8.50 -10.61
C LEU A 265 -2.53 -8.55 -12.14
N GLN A 266 -3.70 -8.73 -12.77
CA GLN A 266 -3.82 -8.75 -14.22
C GLN A 266 -3.34 -7.43 -14.85
N GLN A 267 -3.75 -6.29 -14.30
CA GLN A 267 -3.27 -4.98 -14.77
C GLN A 267 -1.74 -4.87 -14.69
N ILE A 268 -1.16 -5.23 -13.54
CA ILE A 268 0.31 -5.19 -13.34
C ILE A 268 1.03 -6.10 -14.34
N HIS A 269 0.47 -7.27 -14.66
CA HIS A 269 1.05 -8.17 -15.66
C HIS A 269 1.02 -7.53 -17.06
N TYR A 270 -0.11 -6.96 -17.47
CA TYR A 270 -0.23 -6.30 -18.77
C TYR A 270 0.73 -5.11 -18.90
N ASP A 271 0.82 -4.26 -17.88
CA ASP A 271 1.72 -3.11 -17.88
C ASP A 271 3.18 -3.55 -18.10
N ARG A 272 3.58 -4.65 -17.44
CA ARG A 272 4.92 -5.24 -17.59
C ARG A 272 5.15 -5.85 -18.97
N MET A 273 4.15 -6.55 -19.53
CA MET A 273 4.25 -7.09 -20.89
C MET A 273 4.41 -5.97 -21.92
N GLU A 274 3.70 -4.85 -21.73
CA GLU A 274 3.82 -3.67 -22.59
C GLU A 274 5.20 -3.03 -22.49
N GLU A 275 5.73 -2.88 -21.27
CA GLU A 275 7.08 -2.38 -21.02
C GLU A 275 8.16 -3.26 -21.67
N ASP A 276 8.07 -4.59 -21.47
CA ASP A 276 8.98 -5.55 -22.09
C ASP A 276 8.91 -5.48 -23.62
N SER A 277 7.71 -5.36 -24.20
CA SER A 277 7.52 -5.21 -25.65
C SER A 277 8.16 -3.93 -26.21
N LYS A 278 8.08 -2.81 -25.47
CA LYS A 278 8.76 -1.55 -25.82
C LYS A 278 10.27 -1.69 -25.80
N ILE A 279 10.83 -2.40 -24.82
CA ILE A 279 12.27 -2.65 -24.73
C ILE A 279 12.75 -3.52 -25.91
N ILE A 280 12.01 -4.59 -26.21
CA ILE A 280 12.35 -5.50 -27.32
C ILE A 280 12.33 -4.77 -28.66
N SER A 281 11.28 -4.00 -28.94
CA SER A 281 11.17 -3.23 -30.18
C SER A 281 12.28 -2.19 -30.30
N THR A 282 12.57 -1.43 -29.24
CA THR A 282 13.65 -0.43 -29.23
C THR A 282 15.02 -1.07 -29.54
N ASN A 283 15.33 -2.21 -28.91
CA ASN A 283 16.58 -2.93 -29.15
C ASN A 283 16.67 -3.52 -30.56
N TYR A 284 15.55 -4.00 -31.11
CA TYR A 284 15.51 -4.51 -32.47
C TYR A 284 15.87 -3.42 -33.49
N TYR A 285 15.25 -2.23 -33.38
CA TYR A 285 15.52 -1.12 -34.31
C TYR A 285 16.96 -0.57 -34.17
N ALA A 286 17.48 -0.42 -32.95
CA ALA A 286 18.86 0.03 -32.73
C ALA A 286 19.89 -0.92 -33.38
N ASN A 287 19.66 -2.23 -33.33
CA ASN A 287 20.53 -3.21 -33.97
C ASN A 287 20.44 -3.14 -35.51
N VAL A 288 19.25 -2.89 -36.06
CA VAL A 288 19.05 -2.74 -37.50
C VAL A 288 19.78 -1.50 -38.03
N ASP A 289 19.67 -0.35 -37.34
CA ASP A 289 20.36 0.89 -37.74
C ASP A 289 21.89 0.76 -37.68
N THR A 290 22.40 0.02 -36.69
CA THR A 290 23.83 -0.28 -36.57
C THR A 290 24.33 -1.13 -37.74
N LEU A 291 23.53 -2.10 -38.20
CA LEU A 291 23.85 -2.93 -39.36
C LEU A 291 23.84 -2.11 -40.66
N TYR A 292 22.83 -1.26 -40.88
CA TYR A 292 22.76 -0.44 -42.09
C TYR A 292 23.80 0.68 -42.16
N SER A 293 24.27 1.20 -41.02
CA SER A 293 25.32 2.22 -40.98
C SER A 293 26.72 1.68 -41.27
N SER A 294 26.88 0.35 -41.37
CA SER A 294 28.15 -0.33 -41.65
C SER A 294 28.36 -0.69 -43.13
N TYR A 295 27.38 -0.39 -43.99
CA TYR A 295 27.43 -0.54 -45.45
C TYR A 295 27.51 0.82 -46.14
#